data_AF-A0A8D8IQQ9-F1
#
_entry.id   AF-A0A8D8IQQ9-F1
#
_cell.length_a   1.000
_cell.length_b   1.000
_cell.length_c   1.000
_cell.angle_alpha   90.00
_cell.angle_beta   90.00
_cell.angle_gamma   90.00
#
_symmetry.space_group_name_H-M   'P 1'
#
loop_
_entity.id
_entity.type
_entity.pdbx_description
1 polymer ?
#
loop_
_entity_poly.entity_id
_entity_poly.type
_entity_poly.pdbx_seq_one_letter_code
_entity_poly.pdbx_strand_id
1 'polypeptide(L)'
;RQEIEGAGSYTFFAPSNDAWDLLEAEVRNALVSNVNIELYNALHYHMVNKRLLTKDLKNGMTATSMYNDLSLHINHYSNGVVTVNCARIIHGNQVATNGVVHVIDRVITAVGSTIQDMIEVEDDLSTLSTVATDSGLIDKLGEPGHFTLFAPTNAAFDKLGREVLDRLMKDKKSLQALLNYHLLNSVQCSEAIMAGTSHETLEGSNIEIGCDGDSLTVNGIKMVLKKDIVATNGVIHLIDEVLMPDSAKQVMELVGQSQATFSDMLTELGLSAAMRPQAEYTLLAPVNAAFNDEVMSMDQSFLKIILENHILKNKIVLSQLYNGQRLETLSGKFLRVFVYRTALCIENACLIRGSKEGSNGALHLMKTLISPAESSMFQILVKNGAFKIFLSLMEAAGLTDLLKQEGDFTLFAPTDEAFAGLSERDLTLLKSNGNALKAILLYHFSNGVFIGGGLETGVTNLLKTLQGSNLRVLYANASMLV
;
A
#
# COMPACT_ATOMS: atom_id res chain seq x y z
N ARG A 1 40.91 10.35 36.46
CA ARG A 1 41.37 9.22 37.31
C ARG A 1 40.96 9.40 38.77
N GLN A 2 41.36 10.49 39.45
CA GLN A 2 41.00 10.73 40.86
C GLN A 2 39.48 10.81 41.11
N GLU A 3 38.71 11.32 40.15
CA GLU A 3 37.25 11.42 40.24
C GLU A 3 36.56 10.03 40.20
N ILE A 4 36.81 9.24 39.15
CA ILE A 4 36.19 7.91 38.97
C ILE A 4 36.72 6.83 39.91
N GLU A 5 37.85 7.06 40.60
CA GLU A 5 38.35 6.18 41.66
C GLU A 5 37.91 6.67 43.07
N GLY A 6 37.33 7.87 43.15
CA GLY A 6 36.92 8.54 44.39
C GLY A 6 35.49 8.25 44.83
N ALA A 7 35.01 9.03 45.80
CA ALA A 7 33.64 8.95 46.29
C ALA A 7 32.66 9.55 45.28
N GLY A 8 31.52 8.88 45.07
CA GLY A 8 30.49 9.33 44.15
C GLY A 8 29.58 8.19 43.69
N SER A 9 28.66 8.50 42.78
CA SER A 9 27.80 7.51 42.14
C SER A 9 27.68 7.83 40.66
N TYR A 10 28.38 7.07 39.81
CA TYR A 10 28.51 7.37 38.39
C TYR A 10 27.90 6.29 37.50
N THR A 11 27.49 6.68 36.30
CA THR A 11 27.29 5.78 35.16
C THR A 11 28.28 6.16 34.09
N PHE A 12 29.00 5.18 33.55
CA PHE A 12 29.92 5.41 32.44
C PHE A 12 29.51 4.55 31.24
N PHE A 13 29.11 5.19 30.15
CA PHE A 13 28.91 4.56 28.85
C PHE A 13 30.26 4.46 28.14
N ALA A 14 31.05 3.44 28.48
CA ALA A 14 32.42 3.29 28.00
C ALA A 14 32.43 2.73 26.57
N PRO A 15 32.98 3.44 25.57
CA PRO A 15 33.13 2.88 24.23
C PRO A 15 34.08 1.67 24.23
N SER A 16 33.75 0.65 23.45
CA SER A 16 34.62 -0.51 23.23
C SER A 16 35.93 -0.12 22.52
N ASN A 17 36.92 -1.01 22.51
CA ASN A 17 38.14 -0.77 21.74
C ASN A 17 37.83 -0.62 20.24
N ASP A 18 36.97 -1.49 19.70
CA ASP A 18 36.52 -1.42 18.31
C ASP A 18 35.84 -0.07 18.00
N ALA A 19 35.07 0.48 18.94
CA ALA A 19 34.44 1.79 18.81
C ALA A 19 35.47 2.92 18.63
N TRP A 20 36.59 2.86 19.35
CA TRP A 20 37.69 3.82 19.21
C TRP A 20 38.49 3.63 17.92
N ASP A 21 38.54 2.40 17.39
CA ASP A 21 39.21 2.09 16.14
C ASP A 21 38.36 2.45 14.91
N LEU A 22 37.04 2.51 15.07
CA LEU A 22 36.09 2.99 14.06
C LEU A 22 35.99 4.52 13.95
N LEU A 23 36.56 5.28 14.90
CA LEU A 23 36.61 6.73 14.79
C LEU A 23 37.50 7.16 13.63
N GLU A 24 37.06 8.19 12.91
CA GLU A 24 37.89 8.84 11.90
C GLU A 24 39.22 9.30 12.50
N ALA A 25 40.31 9.07 11.77
CA ALA A 25 41.66 9.31 12.27
C ALA A 25 41.87 10.78 12.69
N GLU A 26 41.26 11.72 11.98
CA GLU A 26 41.33 13.15 12.29
C GLU A 26 40.64 13.48 13.62
N VAL A 27 39.43 12.94 13.84
CA VAL A 27 38.68 13.10 15.10
C VAL A 27 39.44 12.47 16.26
N ARG A 28 39.95 11.25 16.08
CA ARG A 28 40.75 10.55 17.10
C ARG A 28 42.00 11.35 17.44
N ASN A 29 42.71 11.86 16.44
CA ASN A 29 43.92 12.68 16.62
C ASN A 29 43.61 13.99 17.37
N ALA A 30 42.51 14.65 17.03
CA ALA A 30 42.06 15.86 17.73
C ALA A 30 41.85 15.60 19.23
N LEU A 31 41.17 14.50 19.58
CA LEU A 31 40.94 14.10 20.98
C LEU A 31 42.24 13.81 21.72
N VAL A 32 43.13 13.00 21.15
CA VAL A 32 44.36 12.57 21.86
C VAL A 32 45.45 13.65 21.88
N SER A 33 45.42 14.62 20.97
CA SER A 33 46.37 15.74 20.96
C SER A 33 46.13 16.74 22.10
N ASN A 34 44.90 16.82 22.61
CA ASN A 34 44.51 17.71 23.70
C ASN A 34 43.80 16.95 24.83
N VAL A 35 44.56 16.10 25.52
CA VAL A 35 44.02 15.19 26.54
C VAL A 35 43.37 15.88 27.74
N ASN A 36 43.82 17.11 28.07
CA ASN A 36 43.35 17.82 29.26
C ASN A 36 41.99 18.50 29.05
N ILE A 37 41.61 18.76 27.79
CA ILE A 37 40.38 19.48 27.45
C ILE A 37 39.51 18.59 26.59
N GLU A 38 39.92 18.26 25.37
CA GLU A 38 39.07 17.56 24.40
C GLU A 38 38.75 16.14 24.83
N LEU A 39 39.76 15.33 25.15
CA LEU A 39 39.52 13.96 25.63
C LEU A 39 38.78 13.95 26.97
N TYR A 40 39.13 14.86 27.88
CA TYR A 40 38.46 14.98 29.17
C TYR A 40 36.96 15.27 29.01
N ASN A 41 36.62 16.27 28.19
CA ASN A 41 35.25 16.67 27.88
C ASN A 41 34.48 15.56 27.17
N ALA A 42 35.10 14.90 26.17
CA ALA A 42 34.50 13.77 25.48
C ALA A 42 34.18 12.64 26.46
N LEU A 43 35.10 12.26 27.35
CA LEU A 43 34.85 11.22 28.35
C LEU A 43 33.77 11.64 29.36
N HIS A 44 33.73 12.92 29.77
CA HIS A 44 32.67 13.44 30.65
C HIS A 44 31.30 13.42 29.98
N TYR A 45 31.23 13.60 28.67
CA TYR A 45 29.99 13.46 27.91
C TYR A 45 29.45 12.02 27.97
N HIS A 46 30.33 11.02 28.06
CA HIS A 46 29.96 9.62 28.22
C HIS A 46 29.56 9.24 29.66
N MET A 47 29.59 10.18 30.60
CA MET A 47 29.35 9.93 32.02
C MET A 47 28.11 10.64 32.54
N VAL A 48 27.43 10.04 33.51
CA VAL A 48 26.30 10.62 34.25
C VAL A 48 26.61 10.59 35.74
N ASN A 49 26.31 11.68 36.46
CA ASN A 49 26.55 11.80 37.90
C ASN A 49 25.45 11.10 38.76
N LYS A 50 25.05 9.90 38.33
CA LYS A 50 24.14 9.00 39.04
C LYS A 50 24.33 7.58 38.51
N ARG A 51 24.18 6.57 39.36
CA ARG A 51 24.09 5.17 38.92
C ARG A 51 22.74 4.88 38.23
N LEU A 52 22.79 4.45 36.97
CA LEU A 52 21.66 4.07 36.13
C LEU A 52 21.90 2.66 35.58
N LEU A 53 21.12 1.68 36.03
CA LEU A 53 21.15 0.32 35.46
C LEU A 53 20.32 0.28 34.17
N THR A 54 20.49 -0.73 33.31
CA THR A 54 19.73 -0.83 32.06
C THR A 54 18.21 -0.84 32.28
N LYS A 55 17.73 -1.34 33.43
CA LYS A 55 16.31 -1.28 33.82
C LYS A 55 15.80 0.14 34.08
N ASP A 56 16.69 1.06 34.43
CA ASP A 56 16.42 2.48 34.70
C ASP A 56 16.49 3.31 33.39
N LEU A 57 17.18 2.80 32.37
CA LEU A 57 17.26 3.36 31.01
C LEU A 57 15.96 3.09 30.25
N LYS A 58 14.99 4.00 30.40
CA LYS A 58 13.68 3.91 29.74
C LYS A 58 13.73 4.47 28.32
N ASN A 59 12.84 3.96 27.46
CA ASN A 59 12.72 4.46 26.09
C ASN A 59 12.33 5.95 26.06
N GLY A 60 12.99 6.74 25.22
CA GLY A 60 12.77 8.19 25.09
C GLY A 60 13.30 9.01 26.27
N MET A 61 14.00 8.41 27.23
CA MET A 61 14.59 9.13 28.36
C MET A 61 15.76 9.98 27.90
N THR A 62 15.93 11.15 28.52
CA THR A 62 17.17 11.92 28.44
C THR A 62 17.91 11.86 29.78
N ALA A 63 19.22 11.64 29.76
CA ALA A 63 20.09 11.73 30.93
C ALA A 63 21.05 12.91 30.78
N THR A 64 21.30 13.64 31.87
CA THR A 64 22.26 14.75 31.88
C THR A 64 23.68 14.20 32.01
N SER A 65 24.53 14.47 31.02
CA SER A 65 25.94 14.10 31.08
C SER A 65 26.73 14.97 32.07
N MET A 66 27.94 14.55 32.40
CA MET A 66 28.86 15.32 33.24
C MET A 66 29.63 16.41 32.45
N TYR A 67 29.34 16.59 31.16
CA TYR A 67 29.93 17.63 30.33
C TYR A 67 28.89 18.68 29.96
N ASN A 68 29.02 19.90 30.50
CA ASN A 68 28.15 21.05 30.21
C ASN A 68 26.64 20.77 30.30
N ASP A 69 26.24 19.82 31.16
CA ASP A 69 24.86 19.34 31.30
C ASP A 69 24.23 18.89 29.96
N LEU A 70 25.06 18.50 28.98
CA LEU A 70 24.58 18.07 27.68
C LEU A 70 23.79 16.78 27.79
N SER A 71 22.77 16.66 26.94
CA SER A 71 21.82 15.55 26.97
C SER A 71 22.39 14.28 26.33
N LEU A 72 22.11 13.15 26.96
CA LEU A 72 22.28 11.80 26.44
C LEU A 72 20.90 11.19 26.16
N HIS A 73 20.64 10.84 24.91
CA HIS A 73 19.36 10.33 24.44
C HIS A 73 19.32 8.81 24.55
N ILE A 74 18.40 8.29 25.37
CA ILE A 74 18.31 6.87 25.71
C ILE A 74 17.08 6.26 25.05
N ASN A 75 17.28 5.18 24.29
CA ASN A 75 16.18 4.39 23.73
C ASN A 75 16.27 2.93 24.15
N HIS A 76 15.11 2.33 24.44
CA HIS A 76 14.98 0.94 24.89
C HIS A 76 13.89 0.27 24.07
N TYR A 77 14.31 -0.67 23.24
CA TYR A 77 13.47 -1.31 22.24
C TYR A 77 12.82 -2.59 22.78
N SER A 78 11.73 -3.01 22.15
CA SER A 78 10.96 -4.20 22.57
C SER A 78 11.75 -5.51 22.47
N ASN A 79 12.78 -5.55 21.62
CA ASN A 79 13.73 -6.66 21.50
C ASN A 79 14.82 -6.66 22.60
N GLY A 80 14.78 -5.71 23.54
CA GLY A 80 15.73 -5.60 24.65
C GLY A 80 17.02 -4.83 24.32
N VAL A 81 17.18 -4.35 23.09
CA VAL A 81 18.29 -3.46 22.74
C VAL A 81 18.14 -2.14 23.48
N VAL A 82 19.23 -1.66 24.06
CA VAL A 82 19.31 -0.33 24.70
C VAL A 82 20.40 0.47 23.99
N THR A 83 20.08 1.71 23.64
CA THR A 83 21.02 2.62 22.97
C THR A 83 21.15 3.94 23.72
N VAL A 84 22.32 4.57 23.59
CA VAL A 84 22.64 5.92 24.06
C VAL A 84 23.17 6.71 22.87
N ASN A 85 22.46 7.75 22.44
CA ASN A 85 22.73 8.45 21.17
C ASN A 85 22.93 7.47 20.00
N CYS A 86 22.04 6.48 19.90
CA CYS A 86 22.13 5.38 18.93
C CYS A 86 23.36 4.47 19.00
N ALA A 87 24.25 4.64 19.98
CA ALA A 87 25.28 3.64 20.31
C ALA A 87 24.67 2.53 21.18
N ARG A 88 24.76 1.28 20.73
CA ARG A 88 24.19 0.13 21.44
C ARG A 88 25.02 -0.25 22.65
N ILE A 89 24.37 -0.54 23.77
CA ILE A 89 25.01 -1.17 24.92
C ILE A 89 25.27 -2.65 24.59
N ILE A 90 26.54 -3.02 24.44
CA ILE A 90 26.99 -4.40 24.20
C ILE A 90 27.05 -5.18 25.53
N HIS A 91 27.62 -4.57 26.57
CA HIS A 91 27.74 -5.17 27.89
C HIS A 91 27.25 -4.20 28.95
N GLY A 92 26.02 -4.41 29.42
CA GLY A 92 25.41 -3.57 30.45
C GLY A 92 25.70 -4.04 31.88
N ASN A 93 25.44 -3.15 32.83
CA ASN A 93 25.35 -3.41 34.27
C ASN A 93 26.63 -3.95 34.94
N GLN A 94 27.82 -3.52 34.49
CA GLN A 94 29.07 -3.85 35.17
C GLN A 94 29.19 -2.99 36.44
N VAL A 95 28.83 -3.57 37.60
CA VAL A 95 28.75 -2.84 38.86
C VAL A 95 30.15 -2.55 39.42
N ALA A 96 30.41 -1.29 39.74
CA ALA A 96 31.61 -0.84 40.44
C ALA A 96 31.26 -0.36 41.86
N THR A 97 32.29 -0.15 42.70
CA THR A 97 32.12 0.33 44.08
C THR A 97 31.44 1.69 44.18
N ASN A 98 31.64 2.55 43.18
CA ASN A 98 31.14 3.93 43.10
C ASN A 98 30.28 4.18 41.84
N GLY A 99 29.73 3.14 41.20
CA GLY A 99 28.96 3.34 39.98
C GLY A 99 28.61 2.08 39.19
N VAL A 100 28.38 2.27 37.90
CA VAL A 100 28.13 1.21 36.92
C VAL A 100 28.75 1.57 35.57
N VAL A 101 29.28 0.58 34.88
CA VAL A 101 29.80 0.72 33.51
C VAL A 101 28.88 -0.03 32.54
N HIS A 102 28.60 0.60 31.41
CA HIS A 102 27.94 0.00 30.25
C HIS A 102 28.89 0.15 29.07
N VAL A 103 29.30 -0.96 28.46
CA VAL A 103 30.15 -0.92 27.25
C VAL A 103 29.27 -0.64 26.04
N ILE A 104 29.60 0.41 25.27
CA ILE A 104 28.87 0.81 24.06
C ILE A 104 29.71 0.54 22.79
N ASP A 105 29.03 0.38 21.66
CA ASP A 105 29.62 0.01 20.37
C ASP A 105 30.21 1.18 19.57
N ARG A 106 30.04 2.42 20.04
CA ARG A 106 30.47 3.63 19.34
C ARG A 106 30.90 4.70 20.33
N VAL A 107 31.85 5.55 19.94
CA VAL A 107 32.13 6.79 20.66
C VAL A 107 31.00 7.78 20.35
N ILE A 108 30.31 8.27 21.38
CA ILE A 108 29.20 9.22 21.22
C ILE A 108 29.70 10.66 21.21
N THR A 109 29.07 11.48 20.38
CA THR A 109 29.37 12.90 20.24
C THR A 109 28.22 13.75 20.78
N ALA A 110 28.56 14.95 21.24
CA ALA A 110 27.56 15.93 21.67
C ALA A 110 26.58 16.24 20.54
N VAL A 111 25.28 16.29 20.88
CA VAL A 111 24.20 16.62 19.95
C VAL A 111 23.59 17.94 20.40
N GLY A 112 23.61 18.95 19.54
CA GLY A 112 23.13 20.30 19.86
C GLY A 112 22.08 20.85 18.88
N SER A 113 21.85 20.17 17.76
CA SER A 113 21.02 20.64 16.65
C SER A 113 19.77 19.77 16.50
N THR A 114 18.66 20.39 16.13
CA THR A 114 17.43 19.69 15.74
C THR A 114 17.56 19.08 14.35
N ILE A 115 16.60 18.26 13.94
CA ILE A 115 16.54 17.75 12.55
C ILE A 115 16.46 18.90 11.55
N GLN A 116 15.65 19.93 11.83
CA GLN A 116 15.57 21.13 10.98
C GLN A 116 16.95 21.78 10.80
N ASP A 117 17.64 22.09 11.90
CA ASP A 117 18.94 22.77 11.85
C ASP A 117 19.96 21.98 11.01
N MET A 118 19.92 20.64 11.09
CA MET A 118 20.84 19.77 10.34
C MET A 118 20.54 19.76 8.84
N ILE A 119 19.27 19.73 8.44
CA ILE A 119 18.88 19.74 7.01
C ILE A 119 19.20 21.08 6.37
N GLU A 120 19.03 22.19 7.11
CA GLU A 120 19.27 23.55 6.58
C GLU A 120 20.75 23.85 6.29
N VAL A 121 21.69 23.13 6.91
CA VAL A 121 23.14 23.35 6.74
C VAL A 121 23.85 22.27 5.95
N GLU A 122 23.19 21.16 5.65
CA GLU A 122 23.77 20.03 4.90
C GLU A 122 23.56 20.22 3.39
N ASP A 123 24.64 20.44 2.65
CA ASP A 123 24.60 20.73 1.20
C ASP A 123 23.87 19.63 0.41
N ASP A 124 24.09 18.36 0.79
CA ASP A 124 23.48 17.18 0.18
C ASP A 124 21.96 17.05 0.45
N LEU A 125 21.40 17.88 1.33
CA LEU A 125 19.97 17.93 1.69
C LEU A 125 19.27 19.22 1.26
N SER A 126 19.92 20.09 0.48
CA SER A 126 19.33 21.37 0.03
C SER A 126 18.00 21.23 -0.72
N THR A 127 17.81 20.17 -1.52
CA THR A 127 16.51 19.89 -2.17
C THR A 127 15.45 19.50 -1.14
N LEU A 128 15.79 18.65 -0.17
CA LEU A 128 14.90 18.26 0.93
C LEU A 128 14.49 19.48 1.75
N SER A 129 15.44 20.37 2.09
CA SER A 129 15.18 21.62 2.81
C SER A 129 14.13 22.46 2.08
N THR A 130 14.34 22.71 0.78
CA THR A 130 13.41 23.48 -0.05
C THR A 130 12.01 22.86 -0.09
N VAL A 131 11.93 21.56 -0.33
CA VAL A 131 10.66 20.81 -0.40
C VAL A 131 9.95 20.80 0.97
N ALA A 132 10.69 20.66 2.06
CA ALA A 132 10.17 20.72 3.43
C ALA A 132 9.62 22.10 3.79
N THR A 133 10.29 23.18 3.36
CA THR A 133 9.79 24.54 3.51
C THR A 133 8.48 24.74 2.74
N ASP A 134 8.42 24.35 1.46
CA ASP A 134 7.24 24.58 0.61
C ASP A 134 6.02 23.75 1.05
N SER A 135 6.24 22.55 1.58
CA SER A 135 5.18 21.73 2.17
C SER A 135 4.65 22.28 3.51
N GLY A 136 5.44 23.11 4.19
CA GLY A 136 5.21 23.55 5.58
C GLY A 136 5.56 22.50 6.65
N LEU A 137 6.39 21.50 6.33
CA LEU A 137 6.88 20.52 7.31
C LEU A 137 8.18 20.95 8.01
N ILE A 138 8.91 21.93 7.49
CA ILE A 138 10.22 22.30 8.05
C ILE A 138 10.14 22.68 9.53
N ASP A 139 9.14 23.47 9.94
CA ASP A 139 8.95 23.90 11.32
C ASP A 139 8.74 22.71 12.28
N LYS A 140 8.01 21.69 11.83
CA LYS A 140 7.77 20.46 12.60
C LYS A 140 9.07 19.70 12.88
N LEU A 141 10.05 19.79 11.99
CA LEU A 141 11.37 19.17 12.17
C LEU A 141 12.24 19.91 13.18
N GLY A 142 11.88 21.13 13.57
CA GLY A 142 12.49 21.88 14.68
C GLY A 142 11.77 21.72 16.02
N GLU A 143 10.55 21.18 16.02
CA GLU A 143 9.77 20.99 17.26
C GLU A 143 10.36 19.91 18.16
N PRO A 144 10.23 20.04 19.50
CA PRO A 144 10.58 18.96 20.43
C PRO A 144 9.80 17.68 20.12
N GLY A 145 10.50 16.55 20.10
CA GLY A 145 9.88 15.27 19.76
C GLY A 145 10.88 14.13 19.69
N HIS A 146 10.39 12.99 19.20
CA HIS A 146 11.17 11.77 18.99
C HIS A 146 10.89 11.27 17.59
N PHE A 147 11.67 11.75 16.63
CA PHE A 147 11.45 11.46 15.21
C PHE A 147 12.50 10.51 14.65
N THR A 148 12.13 9.79 13.59
CA THR A 148 13.09 9.20 12.64
C THR A 148 12.79 9.78 11.28
N LEU A 149 13.75 10.48 10.70
CA LEU A 149 13.66 10.98 9.33
C LEU A 149 14.53 10.12 8.42
N PHE A 150 13.92 9.51 7.41
CA PHE A 150 14.66 9.01 6.27
C PHE A 150 14.86 10.17 5.28
N ALA A 151 16.01 10.82 5.30
CA ALA A 151 16.26 12.04 4.55
C ALA A 151 16.76 11.72 3.13
N PRO A 152 15.96 11.94 2.07
CA PRO A 152 16.41 11.77 0.70
C PRO A 152 17.45 12.83 0.35
N THR A 153 18.59 12.37 -0.16
CA THR A 153 19.66 13.24 -0.69
C THR A 153 19.25 13.94 -1.99
N ASN A 154 19.98 14.98 -2.39
CA ASN A 154 19.80 15.61 -3.70
C ASN A 154 19.82 14.59 -4.85
N ALA A 155 20.74 13.61 -4.79
CA ALA A 155 20.81 12.53 -5.77
C ALA A 155 19.54 11.66 -5.81
N ALA A 156 18.87 11.46 -4.66
CA ALA A 156 17.59 10.77 -4.61
C ALA A 156 16.48 11.55 -5.35
N PHE A 157 16.43 12.88 -5.18
CA PHE A 157 15.51 13.74 -5.92
C PHE A 157 15.85 13.83 -7.42
N ASP A 158 17.13 13.79 -7.79
CA ASP A 158 17.52 13.73 -9.20
C ASP A 158 17.03 12.44 -9.87
N LYS A 159 17.12 11.29 -9.17
CA LYS A 159 16.55 10.01 -9.63
C LYS A 159 15.03 10.06 -9.78
N LEU A 160 14.33 10.81 -8.91
CA LEU A 160 12.88 10.99 -9.00
C LEU A 160 12.45 11.68 -10.30
N GLY A 161 13.30 12.58 -10.81
CA GLY A 161 13.08 13.33 -12.04
C GLY A 161 12.32 14.63 -11.83
N ARG A 162 12.73 15.66 -12.58
CA ARG A 162 12.21 17.04 -12.45
C ARG A 162 10.72 17.16 -12.70
N GLU A 163 10.19 16.43 -13.69
CA GLU A 163 8.77 16.48 -14.02
C GLU A 163 7.87 16.02 -12.86
N VAL A 164 8.29 14.93 -12.19
CA VAL A 164 7.58 14.38 -11.04
C VAL A 164 7.70 15.32 -9.84
N LEU A 165 8.89 15.85 -9.57
CA LEU A 165 9.09 16.82 -8.50
C LEU A 165 8.25 18.09 -8.73
N ASP A 166 8.30 18.69 -9.92
CA ASP A 166 7.51 19.88 -10.26
C ASP A 166 6.00 19.65 -10.13
N ARG A 167 5.53 18.44 -10.46
CA ARG A 167 4.14 18.04 -10.24
C ARG A 167 3.80 18.03 -8.75
N LEU A 168 4.63 17.38 -7.93
CA LEU A 168 4.41 17.28 -6.48
C LEU A 168 4.44 18.66 -5.82
N MET A 169 5.36 19.54 -6.22
CA MET A 169 5.47 20.90 -5.70
C MET A 169 4.23 21.76 -5.98
N LYS A 170 3.50 21.48 -7.07
CA LYS A 170 2.22 22.16 -7.39
C LYS A 170 1.03 21.63 -6.61
N ASP A 171 1.12 20.42 -6.07
CA ASP A 171 0.07 19.80 -5.25
C ASP A 171 0.55 19.65 -3.80
N LYS A 172 0.22 20.66 -2.99
CA LYS A 172 0.61 20.71 -1.57
C LYS A 172 0.18 19.47 -0.79
N LYS A 173 -0.95 18.83 -1.13
CA LYS A 173 -1.40 17.60 -0.44
C LYS A 173 -0.48 16.43 -0.73
N SER A 174 -0.14 16.22 -2.02
CA SER A 174 0.81 15.20 -2.43
C SER A 174 2.20 15.45 -1.83
N LEU A 175 2.66 16.70 -1.79
CA LEU A 175 3.95 17.07 -1.21
C LEU A 175 4.02 16.80 0.30
N GLN A 176 2.93 17.13 1.03
CA GLN A 176 2.83 16.85 2.45
C GLN A 176 2.77 15.34 2.72
N ALA A 177 2.03 14.57 1.91
CA ALA A 177 2.01 13.12 2.02
C ALA A 177 3.41 12.53 1.78
N LEU A 178 4.11 12.98 0.74
CA LEU A 178 5.48 12.56 0.43
C LEU A 178 6.43 12.72 1.63
N LEU A 179 6.48 13.91 2.22
CA LEU A 179 7.42 14.14 3.33
C LEU A 179 7.00 13.45 4.63
N ASN A 180 5.70 13.40 4.94
CA ASN A 180 5.23 12.65 6.10
C ASN A 180 5.53 11.14 5.95
N TYR A 181 5.61 10.62 4.72
CA TYR A 181 5.98 9.22 4.46
C TYR A 181 7.46 8.92 4.73
N HIS A 182 8.31 9.94 4.87
CA HIS A 182 9.71 9.79 5.27
C HIS A 182 9.91 9.90 6.79
N LEU A 183 8.86 10.22 7.55
CA LEU A 183 8.95 10.59 8.96
C LEU A 183 8.19 9.59 9.85
N LEU A 184 8.86 9.09 10.88
CA LEU A 184 8.25 8.28 11.94
C LEU A 184 8.12 9.09 13.23
N ASN A 185 7.09 8.79 14.03
CA ASN A 185 6.89 9.39 15.36
C ASN A 185 7.60 8.61 16.49
N SER A 186 8.76 8.02 16.19
CA SER A 186 9.61 7.31 17.15
C SER A 186 11.06 7.32 16.67
N VAL A 187 12.01 7.11 17.58
CA VAL A 187 13.45 7.01 17.26
C VAL A 187 13.84 5.56 16.97
N GLN A 188 14.22 5.29 15.73
CA GLN A 188 14.67 3.98 15.24
C GLN A 188 16.16 4.07 14.92
N CYS A 189 17.01 3.79 15.92
CA CYS A 189 18.46 3.66 15.71
C CYS A 189 18.75 2.36 14.94
N SER A 190 19.77 2.38 14.08
CA SER A 190 20.07 1.26 13.18
C SER A 190 20.37 -0.04 13.93
N GLU A 191 21.10 0.04 15.04
CA GLU A 191 21.44 -1.09 15.92
C GLU A 191 20.24 -1.73 16.64
N ALA A 192 19.08 -1.07 16.63
CA ALA A 192 17.85 -1.63 17.18
C ALA A 192 17.14 -2.57 16.18
N ILE A 193 17.48 -2.47 14.89
CA ILE A 193 16.82 -3.22 13.82
C ILE A 193 17.55 -4.54 13.61
N MET A 194 16.96 -5.63 14.12
CA MET A 194 17.53 -6.98 14.03
C MET A 194 16.80 -7.87 12.99
N ALA A 195 15.63 -7.43 12.53
CA ALA A 195 14.79 -8.11 11.54
C ALA A 195 13.83 -7.10 10.91
N GLY A 196 13.19 -7.49 9.80
CA GLY A 196 12.15 -6.70 9.16
C GLY A 196 10.98 -6.42 10.10
N THR A 197 10.70 -5.15 10.34
CA THR A 197 9.61 -4.68 11.21
C THR A 197 8.82 -3.60 10.51
N SER A 198 7.49 -3.63 10.66
CA SER A 198 6.58 -2.65 10.06
C SER A 198 6.42 -1.45 10.99
N HIS A 199 6.59 -0.25 10.45
CA HIS A 199 6.44 1.02 11.17
C HIS A 199 5.46 1.94 10.44
N GLU A 200 4.52 2.51 11.17
CA GLU A 200 3.60 3.52 10.63
C GLU A 200 4.31 4.86 10.48
N THR A 201 4.24 5.42 9.28
CA THR A 201 4.76 6.77 8.99
C THR A 201 3.75 7.83 9.40
N LEU A 202 4.16 9.10 9.44
CA LEU A 202 3.23 10.20 9.70
C LEU A 202 2.22 10.41 8.58
N GLU A 203 2.42 9.82 7.40
CA GLU A 203 1.42 9.81 6.31
C GLU A 203 0.28 8.83 6.62
N GLY A 204 0.52 7.82 7.47
CA GLY A 204 -0.43 6.80 7.89
C GLY A 204 -0.19 5.42 7.26
N SER A 205 0.51 5.38 6.12
CA SER A 205 0.96 4.11 5.53
C SER A 205 2.19 3.57 6.26
N ASN A 206 2.38 2.24 6.22
CA ASN A 206 3.54 1.60 6.81
C ASN A 206 4.73 1.54 5.85
N ILE A 207 5.94 1.59 6.41
CA ILE A 207 7.18 1.15 5.78
C ILE A 207 7.74 -0.06 6.54
N GLU A 208 8.41 -0.96 5.83
CA GLU A 208 9.19 -2.02 6.47
C GLU A 208 10.63 -1.54 6.65
N ILE A 209 11.14 -1.62 7.87
CA ILE A 209 12.55 -1.34 8.18
C ILE A 209 13.20 -2.67 8.58
N GLY A 210 14.24 -3.05 7.84
CA GLY A 210 14.98 -4.28 8.06
C GLY A 210 16.48 -4.05 7.98
N CYS A 211 17.23 -5.15 7.97
CA CYS A 211 18.67 -5.14 7.80
C CYS A 211 19.10 -6.34 6.93
N ASP A 212 20.11 -6.15 6.10
CA ASP A 212 20.80 -7.23 5.39
C ASP A 212 22.32 -7.04 5.55
N GLY A 213 22.90 -7.82 6.46
CA GLY A 213 24.22 -7.55 7.02
C GLY A 213 24.21 -6.26 7.83
N ASP A 214 25.22 -5.41 7.61
CA ASP A 214 25.36 -4.12 8.29
C ASP A 214 24.52 -2.98 7.66
N SER A 215 23.88 -3.27 6.52
CA SER A 215 23.06 -2.32 5.75
C SER A 215 21.62 -2.32 6.23
N LEU A 216 21.12 -1.15 6.60
CA LEU A 216 19.69 -0.94 6.86
C LEU A 216 18.92 -1.00 5.53
N THR A 217 17.76 -1.66 5.53
CA THR A 217 16.85 -1.74 4.38
C THR A 217 15.55 -1.04 4.69
N VAL A 218 14.98 -0.36 3.69
CA VAL A 218 13.65 0.24 3.74
C VAL A 218 12.82 -0.38 2.62
N ASN A 219 11.68 -0.97 2.96
CA ASN A 219 10.84 -1.77 2.05
C ASN A 219 11.64 -2.86 1.30
N GLY A 220 12.64 -3.46 1.97
CA GLY A 220 13.53 -4.48 1.40
C GLY A 220 14.66 -3.95 0.50
N ILE A 221 14.78 -2.63 0.31
CA ILE A 221 15.78 -2.00 -0.56
C ILE A 221 16.94 -1.43 0.29
N LYS A 222 18.18 -1.68 -0.12
CA LYS A 222 19.41 -1.14 0.51
C LYS A 222 19.69 0.31 0.06
N MET A 223 18.81 1.23 0.45
CA MET A 223 18.90 2.63 0.05
C MET A 223 19.60 3.55 1.07
N VAL A 224 19.87 3.05 2.28
CA VAL A 224 20.41 3.89 3.37
C VAL A 224 21.91 4.08 3.18
N LEU A 225 22.31 5.33 2.92
CA LEU A 225 23.69 5.74 2.65
C LEU A 225 24.48 6.02 3.94
N LYS A 226 23.85 6.71 4.90
CA LYS A 226 24.45 7.10 6.17
C LYS A 226 23.39 6.96 7.26
N LYS A 227 23.72 6.24 8.32
CA LYS A 227 22.80 5.89 9.40
C LYS A 227 23.17 6.60 10.70
N ASP A 228 22.18 6.76 11.58
CA ASP A 228 22.32 7.23 12.96
C ASP A 228 22.93 8.64 13.08
N ILE A 229 22.47 9.58 12.27
CA ILE A 229 22.78 11.01 12.50
C ILE A 229 21.83 11.49 13.60
N VAL A 230 22.33 11.59 14.82
CA VAL A 230 21.52 11.89 16.01
C VAL A 230 21.30 13.40 16.11
N ALA A 231 20.02 13.80 16.26
CA ALA A 231 19.57 15.16 16.52
C ALA A 231 18.90 15.26 17.90
N THR A 232 18.70 16.47 18.42
CA THR A 232 18.10 16.68 19.75
C THR A 232 16.65 16.19 19.86
N ASN A 233 15.94 16.15 18.73
CA ASN A 233 14.55 15.70 18.61
C ASN A 233 14.38 14.42 17.77
N GLY A 234 15.45 13.69 17.47
CA GLY A 234 15.33 12.44 16.72
C GLY A 234 16.62 11.89 16.10
N VAL A 235 16.45 11.09 15.05
CA VAL A 235 17.54 10.51 14.27
C VAL A 235 17.26 10.66 12.78
N ILE A 236 18.32 10.91 12.00
CA ILE A 236 18.27 11.00 10.55
C ILE A 236 19.05 9.82 9.95
N HIS A 237 18.45 9.19 8.93
CA HIS A 237 19.11 8.22 8.06
C HIS A 237 19.07 8.77 6.63
N LEU A 238 20.22 9.00 6.02
CA LEU A 238 20.29 9.48 4.63
C LEU A 238 19.94 8.34 3.68
N ILE A 239 19.08 8.60 2.70
CA ILE A 239 18.66 7.63 1.69
C ILE A 239 18.96 8.12 0.27
N ASP A 240 19.19 7.19 -0.64
CA ASP A 240 19.51 7.46 -2.05
C ASP A 240 18.31 7.33 -3.01
N GLU A 241 17.11 7.10 -2.48
CA GLU A 241 15.84 7.06 -3.20
C GLU A 241 14.76 7.85 -2.43
N VAL A 242 13.81 8.45 -3.14
CA VAL A 242 12.66 9.12 -2.51
C VAL A 242 11.57 8.10 -2.24
N LEU A 243 11.13 7.97 -0.99
CA LEU A 243 9.99 7.14 -0.61
C LEU A 243 8.69 7.81 -1.08
N MET A 244 8.01 7.19 -2.05
CA MET A 244 6.77 7.73 -2.61
C MET A 244 5.54 6.94 -2.12
N PRO A 245 4.67 7.54 -1.29
CA PRO A 245 3.42 6.90 -0.88
C PRO A 245 2.46 6.84 -2.07
N ASP A 246 1.53 5.89 -2.04
CA ASP A 246 0.52 5.75 -3.09
C ASP A 246 -0.34 7.02 -3.22
N SER A 247 -0.65 7.71 -2.11
CA SER A 247 -1.40 8.97 -2.07
C SER A 247 -0.76 10.13 -2.86
N ALA A 248 0.56 10.09 -3.10
CA ALA A 248 1.28 11.07 -3.92
C ALA A 248 1.45 10.64 -5.39
N LYS A 249 1.14 9.38 -5.71
CA LYS A 249 1.23 8.82 -7.07
C LYS A 249 0.02 9.20 -7.91
N GLN A 250 0.24 9.46 -9.19
CA GLN A 250 -0.84 9.47 -10.17
C GLN A 250 -1.37 8.07 -10.40
N VAL A 251 -2.59 7.97 -10.92
CA VAL A 251 -3.28 6.69 -11.11
C VAL A 251 -2.49 5.68 -11.95
N MET A 252 -1.76 6.13 -12.97
CA MET A 252 -0.92 5.25 -13.80
C MET A 252 0.33 4.75 -13.04
N GLU A 253 0.85 5.53 -12.10
CA GLU A 253 1.98 5.16 -11.25
C GLU A 253 1.57 4.14 -10.16
N LEU A 254 0.27 3.95 -9.91
CA LEU A 254 -0.23 2.92 -8.98
C LEU A 254 -0.15 1.50 -9.56
N VAL A 255 -0.10 1.39 -10.90
CA VAL A 255 -0.15 0.13 -11.63
C VAL A 255 1.12 -0.67 -11.35
N GLY A 256 0.94 -1.86 -10.76
CA GLY A 256 2.05 -2.71 -10.32
C GLY A 256 2.44 -3.77 -11.35
N GLN A 257 3.43 -4.58 -11.00
CA GLN A 257 3.95 -5.67 -11.83
C GLN A 257 2.88 -6.68 -12.27
N SER A 258 1.88 -6.93 -11.42
CA SER A 258 0.79 -7.86 -11.73
C SER A 258 -0.25 -7.31 -12.74
N GLN A 259 -0.13 -6.04 -13.13
CA GLN A 259 -0.92 -5.35 -14.15
C GLN A 259 -0.03 -4.75 -15.25
N ALA A 260 1.24 -5.14 -15.34
CA ALA A 260 2.19 -4.60 -16.31
C ALA A 260 1.65 -4.69 -17.75
N THR A 261 1.09 -5.84 -18.13
CA THR A 261 0.51 -6.03 -19.48
C THR A 261 -0.63 -5.04 -19.77
N PHE A 262 -1.46 -4.72 -18.77
CA PHE A 262 -2.50 -3.71 -18.92
C PHE A 262 -1.90 -2.32 -19.15
N SER A 263 -0.90 -1.93 -18.36
CA SER A 263 -0.21 -0.64 -18.51
C SER A 263 0.44 -0.47 -19.88
N ASP A 264 1.12 -1.53 -20.35
CA ASP A 264 1.80 -1.55 -21.64
C ASP A 264 0.79 -1.36 -22.77
N MET A 265 -0.35 -2.07 -22.73
CA MET A 265 -1.41 -1.96 -23.72
C MET A 265 -2.09 -0.58 -23.72
N LEU A 266 -2.31 0.03 -22.55
CA LEU A 266 -2.82 1.40 -22.47
C LEU A 266 -1.86 2.39 -23.14
N THR A 267 -0.57 2.16 -23.02
CA THR A 267 0.47 3.01 -23.62
C THR A 267 0.57 2.79 -25.12
N GLU A 268 0.68 1.54 -25.57
CA GLU A 268 0.79 1.17 -26.98
C GLU A 268 -0.42 1.66 -27.80
N LEU A 269 -1.62 1.58 -27.24
CA LEU A 269 -2.85 1.99 -27.92
C LEU A 269 -3.19 3.49 -27.76
N GLY A 270 -2.30 4.24 -27.08
CA GLY A 270 -2.39 5.69 -26.88
C GLY A 270 -3.50 6.13 -25.93
N LEU A 271 -3.98 5.25 -25.05
CA LEU A 271 -5.02 5.55 -24.07
C LEU A 271 -4.44 6.33 -22.87
N SER A 272 -3.20 6.03 -22.46
CA SER A 272 -2.52 6.77 -21.38
C SER A 272 -2.30 8.24 -21.76
N ALA A 273 -1.95 8.53 -23.02
CA ALA A 273 -1.78 9.90 -23.52
C ALA A 273 -3.09 10.71 -23.55
N ALA A 274 -4.26 10.04 -23.60
CA ALA A 274 -5.55 10.71 -23.52
C ALA A 274 -5.94 11.10 -22.09
N MET A 275 -5.25 10.55 -21.08
CA MET A 275 -5.48 10.85 -19.67
C MET A 275 -4.77 12.15 -19.28
N ARG A 276 -5.53 13.16 -18.85
CA ARG A 276 -5.00 14.47 -18.47
C ARG A 276 -4.50 14.43 -17.03
N PRO A 277 -3.28 14.90 -16.73
CA PRO A 277 -2.73 14.89 -15.36
C PRO A 277 -3.62 15.54 -14.29
N GLN A 278 -4.36 16.58 -14.68
CA GLN A 278 -5.25 17.38 -13.81
C GLN A 278 -6.64 16.76 -13.63
N ALA A 279 -6.99 15.74 -14.41
CA ALA A 279 -8.29 15.08 -14.33
C ALA A 279 -8.21 13.85 -13.43
N GLU A 280 -9.35 13.49 -12.85
CA GLU A 280 -9.45 12.31 -12.01
C GLU A 280 -9.93 11.09 -12.79
N TYR A 281 -9.38 9.93 -12.44
CA TYR A 281 -9.69 8.66 -13.11
C TYR A 281 -9.80 7.51 -12.12
N THR A 282 -10.49 6.46 -12.55
CA THR A 282 -10.41 5.14 -11.91
C THR A 282 -10.00 4.11 -12.95
N LEU A 283 -8.92 3.38 -12.68
CA LEU A 283 -8.46 2.28 -13.52
C LEU A 283 -9.00 0.97 -12.98
N LEU A 284 -9.73 0.24 -13.82
CA LEU A 284 -10.17 -1.13 -13.56
C LEU A 284 -9.15 -2.05 -14.22
N ALA A 285 -8.01 -2.31 -13.60
CA ALA A 285 -6.87 -2.95 -14.25
C ALA A 285 -6.92 -4.48 -14.13
N PRO A 286 -7.09 -5.24 -15.24
CA PRO A 286 -6.99 -6.69 -15.20
C PRO A 286 -5.58 -7.15 -14.86
N VAL A 287 -5.48 -8.29 -14.17
CA VAL A 287 -4.18 -8.96 -13.97
C VAL A 287 -3.59 -9.46 -15.28
N ASN A 288 -2.26 -9.62 -15.35
CA ASN A 288 -1.56 -10.09 -16.56
C ASN A 288 -2.16 -11.41 -17.12
N ALA A 289 -2.59 -12.33 -16.25
CA ALA A 289 -3.22 -13.59 -16.66
C ALA A 289 -4.55 -13.43 -17.42
N ALA A 290 -5.18 -12.24 -17.39
CA ALA A 290 -6.37 -11.94 -18.18
C ALA A 290 -6.05 -11.68 -19.67
N PHE A 291 -4.78 -11.45 -20.02
CA PHE A 291 -4.30 -11.23 -21.38
C PHE A 291 -3.71 -12.52 -21.96
N ASN A 292 -4.58 -13.51 -22.19
CA ASN A 292 -4.19 -14.79 -22.81
C ASN A 292 -3.97 -14.64 -24.34
N ASP A 293 -3.51 -15.71 -24.99
CA ASP A 293 -3.22 -15.71 -26.44
C ASP A 293 -4.41 -15.28 -27.31
N GLU A 294 -5.64 -15.59 -26.87
CA GLU A 294 -6.86 -15.18 -27.58
C GLU A 294 -7.06 -13.66 -27.51
N VAL A 295 -6.89 -13.05 -26.33
CA VAL A 295 -6.95 -11.60 -26.16
C VAL A 295 -5.82 -10.91 -26.94
N MET A 296 -4.62 -11.46 -26.86
CA MET A 296 -3.43 -10.88 -27.50
C MET A 296 -3.45 -11.00 -29.02
N SER A 297 -4.28 -11.88 -29.59
CA SER A 297 -4.48 -12.01 -31.04
C SER A 297 -5.68 -11.23 -31.57
N MET A 298 -6.40 -10.50 -30.72
CA MET A 298 -7.51 -9.63 -31.14
C MET A 298 -7.03 -8.46 -32.00
N ASP A 299 -7.91 -7.98 -32.87
CA ASP A 299 -7.68 -6.72 -33.59
C ASP A 299 -7.44 -5.57 -32.59
N GLN A 300 -6.38 -4.79 -32.83
CA GLN A 300 -5.97 -3.72 -31.91
C GLN A 300 -7.05 -2.64 -31.74
N SER A 301 -7.85 -2.36 -32.77
CA SER A 301 -8.95 -1.38 -32.67
C SER A 301 -10.04 -1.90 -31.73
N PHE A 302 -10.32 -3.20 -31.79
CA PHE A 302 -11.27 -3.84 -30.89
C PHE A 302 -10.73 -3.93 -29.46
N LEU A 303 -9.47 -4.31 -29.28
CA LEU A 303 -8.83 -4.33 -27.96
C LEU A 303 -8.80 -2.93 -27.33
N LYS A 304 -8.54 -1.89 -28.12
CA LYS A 304 -8.61 -0.50 -27.66
C LYS A 304 -10.00 -0.15 -27.10
N ILE A 305 -11.08 -0.51 -27.81
CA ILE A 305 -12.46 -0.30 -27.34
C ILE A 305 -12.73 -1.06 -26.04
N ILE A 306 -12.18 -2.27 -25.88
CA ILE A 306 -12.29 -3.02 -24.63
C ILE A 306 -11.59 -2.26 -23.50
N LEU A 307 -10.35 -1.82 -23.70
CA LEU A 307 -9.57 -1.13 -22.68
C LEU A 307 -10.10 0.26 -22.33
N GLU A 308 -10.78 0.95 -23.24
CA GLU A 308 -11.53 2.18 -22.92
C GLU A 308 -12.60 1.96 -21.85
N ASN A 309 -13.17 0.74 -21.76
CA ASN A 309 -14.13 0.39 -20.70
C ASN A 309 -13.47 0.12 -19.35
N HIS A 310 -12.14 0.10 -19.29
CA HIS A 310 -11.39 -0.10 -18.05
C HIS A 310 -10.91 1.23 -17.44
N ILE A 311 -11.29 2.36 -18.04
CA ILE A 311 -10.97 3.70 -17.55
C ILE A 311 -12.28 4.41 -17.26
N LEU A 312 -12.51 4.80 -16.00
CA LEU A 312 -13.69 5.55 -15.60
C LEU A 312 -13.39 7.04 -15.49
N LYS A 313 -14.43 7.84 -15.69
CA LYS A 313 -14.40 9.27 -15.38
C LYS A 313 -14.55 9.42 -13.86
N ASN A 314 -13.69 10.24 -13.25
CA ASN A 314 -13.61 10.51 -11.81
C ASN A 314 -12.90 9.43 -10.98
N LYS A 315 -12.42 9.86 -9.82
CA LYS A 315 -11.81 9.01 -8.80
C LYS A 315 -12.90 8.37 -7.95
N ILE A 316 -13.00 7.04 -8.03
CA ILE A 316 -13.96 6.24 -7.28
C ILE A 316 -13.16 5.26 -6.44
N VAL A 317 -13.17 5.45 -5.13
CA VAL A 317 -12.46 4.55 -4.20
C VAL A 317 -13.34 3.37 -3.82
N LEU A 318 -12.73 2.29 -3.30
CA LEU A 318 -13.44 1.03 -3.04
C LEU A 318 -14.65 1.20 -2.10
N SER A 319 -14.55 2.08 -1.10
CA SER A 319 -15.62 2.37 -0.13
C SER A 319 -16.83 3.10 -0.72
N GLN A 320 -16.69 3.68 -1.92
CA GLN A 320 -17.77 4.38 -2.62
C GLN A 320 -18.57 3.46 -3.55
N LEU A 321 -18.14 2.22 -3.73
CA LEU A 321 -18.84 1.25 -4.58
C LEU A 321 -20.05 0.64 -3.85
N TYR A 322 -21.22 0.66 -4.49
CA TYR A 322 -22.45 0.09 -3.93
C TYR A 322 -23.27 -0.67 -4.96
N ASN A 323 -24.13 -1.59 -4.49
CA ASN A 323 -24.91 -2.45 -5.37
C ASN A 323 -25.88 -1.65 -6.24
N GLY A 324 -25.91 -1.93 -7.55
CA GLY A 324 -26.75 -1.23 -8.52
C GLY A 324 -26.20 0.12 -8.98
N GLN A 325 -25.01 0.53 -8.51
CA GLN A 325 -24.33 1.72 -9.03
C GLN A 325 -24.02 1.57 -10.52
N ARG A 326 -24.07 2.69 -11.25
CA ARG A 326 -23.64 2.78 -12.65
C ARG A 326 -22.39 3.66 -12.76
N LEU A 327 -21.34 3.11 -13.33
CA LEU A 327 -20.04 3.76 -13.51
C LEU A 327 -19.88 4.17 -14.97
N GLU A 328 -19.58 5.45 -15.22
CA GLU A 328 -19.37 5.94 -16.59
C GLU A 328 -17.91 5.75 -17.01
N THR A 329 -17.69 5.04 -18.12
CA THR A 329 -16.37 4.86 -18.73
C THR A 329 -15.92 6.13 -19.46
N LEU A 330 -14.64 6.20 -19.82
CA LEU A 330 -14.10 7.30 -20.62
C LEU A 330 -14.85 7.44 -21.97
N SER A 331 -15.24 6.31 -22.56
CA SER A 331 -16.03 6.25 -23.80
C SER A 331 -17.53 6.56 -23.63
N GLY A 332 -18.00 6.83 -22.41
CA GLY A 332 -19.40 7.16 -22.11
C GLY A 332 -20.33 5.95 -21.99
N LYS A 333 -19.78 4.72 -21.95
CA LYS A 333 -20.56 3.52 -21.63
C LYS A 333 -20.80 3.47 -20.11
N PHE A 334 -21.86 2.80 -19.69
CA PHE A 334 -22.15 2.57 -18.28
C PHE A 334 -21.87 1.12 -17.89
N LEU A 335 -21.15 0.93 -16.79
CA LEU A 335 -20.88 -0.37 -16.18
C LEU A 335 -21.71 -0.51 -14.91
N ARG A 336 -22.31 -1.67 -14.70
CA ARG A 336 -23.10 -1.99 -13.50
C ARG A 336 -22.23 -2.59 -12.42
N VAL A 337 -22.47 -2.16 -11.18
CA VAL A 337 -21.80 -2.69 -9.98
C VAL A 337 -22.70 -3.70 -9.28
N PHE A 338 -22.15 -4.89 -9.03
CA PHE A 338 -22.78 -5.95 -8.27
C PHE A 338 -21.98 -6.22 -7.00
N VAL A 339 -22.60 -5.99 -5.84
CA VAL A 339 -21.97 -6.26 -4.54
C VAL A 339 -22.58 -7.52 -3.95
N TYR A 340 -21.75 -8.55 -3.82
CA TYR A 340 -22.09 -9.82 -3.19
C TYR A 340 -21.52 -9.86 -1.77
N ARG A 341 -21.78 -10.96 -1.05
CA ARG A 341 -21.32 -11.14 0.32
C ARG A 341 -19.78 -11.11 0.45
N THR A 342 -19.09 -11.71 -0.52
CA THR A 342 -17.63 -11.94 -0.48
C THR A 342 -16.91 -11.43 -1.73
N ALA A 343 -17.64 -10.81 -2.66
CA ALA A 343 -17.12 -10.35 -3.93
C ALA A 343 -17.78 -9.03 -4.34
N LEU A 344 -17.02 -8.20 -5.05
CA LEU A 344 -17.53 -7.02 -5.74
C LEU A 344 -17.18 -7.18 -7.22
N CYS A 345 -18.18 -7.03 -8.08
CA CYS A 345 -18.01 -7.21 -9.51
C CYS A 345 -18.56 -6.03 -10.28
N ILE A 346 -17.91 -5.73 -11.40
CA ILE A 346 -18.29 -4.69 -12.35
C ILE A 346 -18.52 -5.40 -13.68
N GLU A 347 -19.77 -5.38 -14.15
CA GLU A 347 -20.22 -6.22 -15.27
C GLU A 347 -19.87 -7.71 -15.06
N ASN A 348 -19.10 -8.31 -15.97
CA ASN A 348 -18.69 -9.72 -15.93
C ASN A 348 -17.42 -9.97 -15.09
N ALA A 349 -16.70 -8.92 -14.69
CA ALA A 349 -15.39 -9.04 -14.05
C ALA A 349 -15.49 -8.71 -12.56
N CYS A 350 -14.80 -9.49 -11.72
CA CYS A 350 -14.78 -9.24 -10.28
C CYS A 350 -13.45 -8.64 -9.83
N LEU A 351 -13.52 -7.78 -8.82
CA LEU A 351 -12.37 -7.20 -8.16
C LEU A 351 -11.59 -8.28 -7.41
N ILE A 352 -10.28 -8.09 -7.33
CA ILE A 352 -9.41 -8.81 -6.41
C ILE A 352 -8.78 -7.83 -5.41
N ARG A 353 -8.17 -8.37 -4.35
CA ARG A 353 -7.47 -7.55 -3.35
C ARG A 353 -6.34 -6.76 -4.00
N GLY A 354 -6.04 -5.59 -3.41
CA GLY A 354 -4.96 -4.70 -3.88
C GLY A 354 -5.44 -3.42 -4.54
N SER A 355 -6.68 -2.97 -4.25
CA SER A 355 -7.10 -1.62 -4.64
C SER A 355 -6.18 -0.57 -4.01
N LYS A 356 -5.85 0.48 -4.75
CA LYS A 356 -4.99 1.57 -4.31
C LYS A 356 -5.62 2.92 -4.60
N GLU A 357 -5.22 3.92 -3.83
CA GLU A 357 -5.67 5.29 -3.97
C GLU A 357 -4.46 6.20 -4.20
N GLY A 358 -4.52 7.03 -5.23
CA GLY A 358 -3.51 8.03 -5.54
C GLY A 358 -4.06 9.44 -5.59
N SER A 359 -3.20 10.39 -5.96
CA SER A 359 -3.48 11.82 -5.91
C SER A 359 -4.61 12.22 -6.87
N ASN A 360 -4.62 11.66 -8.09
CA ASN A 360 -5.62 11.94 -9.12
C ASN A 360 -6.46 10.71 -9.52
N GLY A 361 -6.48 9.65 -8.72
CA GLY A 361 -7.29 8.50 -9.09
C GLY A 361 -7.26 7.32 -8.14
N ALA A 362 -7.96 6.27 -8.56
CA ALA A 362 -8.00 4.99 -7.86
C ALA A 362 -7.69 3.85 -8.84
N LEU A 363 -7.07 2.80 -8.32
CA LEU A 363 -6.78 1.57 -9.06
C LEU A 363 -7.55 0.42 -8.41
N HIS A 364 -8.36 -0.29 -9.19
CA HIS A 364 -9.01 -1.53 -8.79
C HIS A 364 -8.48 -2.67 -9.65
N LEU A 365 -7.97 -3.70 -9.01
CA LEU A 365 -7.47 -4.89 -9.71
C LEU A 365 -8.64 -5.79 -10.09
N MET A 366 -8.67 -6.21 -11.35
CA MET A 366 -9.73 -7.04 -11.92
C MET A 366 -9.20 -8.44 -12.26
N LYS A 367 -10.01 -9.46 -12.04
CA LYS A 367 -9.65 -10.85 -12.37
C LYS A 367 -9.60 -11.09 -13.90
N THR A 368 -10.47 -10.42 -14.64
CA THR A 368 -10.67 -10.60 -16.09
C THR A 368 -10.93 -9.25 -16.75
N LEU A 369 -10.91 -9.21 -18.08
CA LEU A 369 -11.36 -8.06 -18.85
C LEU A 369 -12.88 -7.83 -18.68
N ILE A 370 -13.27 -6.57 -18.66
CA ILE A 370 -14.64 -6.08 -18.65
C ILE A 370 -15.16 -6.04 -20.08
N SER A 371 -16.29 -6.70 -20.30
CA SER A 371 -17.06 -6.71 -21.53
C SER A 371 -18.48 -6.23 -21.22
N PRO A 372 -18.77 -4.93 -21.41
CA PRO A 372 -20.11 -4.39 -21.17
C PRO A 372 -21.16 -5.13 -22.04
N ALA A 373 -22.32 -5.41 -21.47
CA ALA A 373 -23.40 -6.04 -22.22
C ALA A 373 -24.00 -5.07 -23.26
N GLU A 374 -24.11 -5.52 -24.52
CA GLU A 374 -24.66 -4.71 -25.63
C GLU A 374 -26.02 -5.21 -26.14
N SER A 375 -26.54 -6.30 -25.57
CA SER A 375 -27.75 -6.97 -26.04
C SER A 375 -28.62 -7.46 -24.89
N SER A 376 -29.93 -7.49 -25.12
CA SER A 376 -30.89 -8.05 -24.15
C SER A 376 -30.84 -9.59 -24.12
N MET A 377 -31.40 -10.19 -23.07
CA MET A 377 -31.52 -11.65 -22.95
C MET A 377 -32.19 -12.24 -24.20
N PHE A 378 -33.27 -11.62 -24.68
CA PHE A 378 -33.97 -12.05 -25.90
C PHE A 378 -33.05 -12.10 -27.12
N GLN A 379 -32.27 -11.03 -27.36
CA GLN A 379 -31.36 -10.94 -28.50
C GLN A 379 -30.24 -11.99 -28.42
N ILE A 380 -29.70 -12.23 -27.22
CA ILE A 380 -28.67 -13.25 -26.98
C ILE A 380 -29.20 -14.65 -27.32
N LEU A 381 -30.39 -15.00 -26.81
CA LEU A 381 -31.01 -16.32 -27.05
C LEU A 381 -31.31 -16.55 -28.53
N VAL A 382 -31.85 -15.54 -29.22
CA VAL A 382 -32.15 -15.63 -30.66
C VAL A 382 -30.88 -15.79 -31.49
N LYS A 383 -29.82 -15.02 -31.19
CA LYS A 383 -28.56 -15.05 -31.93
C LYS A 383 -27.81 -16.38 -31.78
N ASN A 384 -27.84 -16.99 -30.59
CA ASN A 384 -27.15 -18.25 -30.33
C ASN A 384 -27.80 -19.43 -31.09
N GLY A 385 -29.13 -19.44 -31.24
CA GLY A 385 -29.85 -20.42 -32.04
C GLY A 385 -30.08 -21.79 -31.40
N ALA A 386 -29.48 -22.08 -30.23
CA ALA A 386 -29.68 -23.32 -29.47
C ALA A 386 -30.82 -23.26 -28.44
N PHE A 387 -31.70 -22.25 -28.53
CA PHE A 387 -32.78 -21.99 -27.55
C PHE A 387 -34.16 -21.88 -28.22
N LYS A 388 -34.34 -22.50 -29.39
CA LYS A 388 -35.58 -22.35 -30.19
C LYS A 388 -36.80 -22.90 -29.47
N ILE A 389 -36.66 -24.06 -28.80
CA ILE A 389 -37.74 -24.69 -28.03
C ILE A 389 -38.10 -23.80 -26.84
N PHE A 390 -37.11 -23.34 -26.10
CA PHE A 390 -37.31 -22.45 -24.96
C PHE A 390 -38.02 -21.15 -25.38
N LEU A 391 -37.57 -20.50 -26.46
CA LEU A 391 -38.21 -19.29 -26.98
C LEU A 391 -39.68 -19.54 -27.41
N SER A 392 -39.98 -20.68 -28.04
CA SER A 392 -41.36 -21.07 -28.39
C SER A 392 -42.24 -21.26 -27.16
N LEU A 393 -41.69 -21.80 -26.06
CA LEU A 393 -42.42 -21.96 -24.81
C LEU A 393 -42.66 -20.62 -24.11
N MET A 394 -41.67 -19.71 -24.13
CA MET A 394 -41.81 -18.35 -23.61
C MET A 394 -42.91 -17.57 -24.36
N GLU A 395 -42.99 -17.74 -25.68
CA GLU A 395 -44.06 -17.16 -26.49
C GLU A 395 -45.44 -17.75 -26.14
N ALA A 396 -45.56 -19.07 -26.06
CA ALA A 396 -46.81 -19.74 -25.69
C ALA A 396 -47.30 -19.36 -24.28
N ALA A 397 -46.40 -19.03 -23.37
CA ALA A 397 -46.72 -18.58 -22.01
C ALA A 397 -46.98 -17.06 -21.90
N GLY A 398 -46.81 -16.30 -22.98
CA GLY A 398 -46.91 -14.83 -22.96
C GLY A 398 -45.82 -14.15 -22.12
N LEU A 399 -44.62 -14.74 -22.06
CA LEU A 399 -43.48 -14.24 -21.27
C LEU A 399 -42.37 -13.63 -22.13
N THR A 400 -42.56 -13.50 -23.44
CA THR A 400 -41.53 -12.93 -24.34
C THR A 400 -41.12 -11.52 -23.95
N ASP A 401 -42.04 -10.71 -23.42
CA ASP A 401 -41.74 -9.34 -22.99
C ASP A 401 -40.82 -9.29 -21.76
N LEU A 402 -40.86 -10.32 -20.90
CA LEU A 402 -39.95 -10.44 -19.75
C LEU A 402 -38.48 -10.58 -20.21
N LEU A 403 -38.23 -11.22 -21.36
CA LEU A 403 -36.88 -11.34 -21.93
C LEU A 403 -36.34 -10.03 -22.53
N LYS A 404 -37.23 -9.09 -22.81
CA LYS A 404 -36.91 -7.77 -23.40
C LYS A 404 -36.94 -6.65 -22.37
N GLN A 405 -37.60 -6.89 -21.23
CA GLN A 405 -37.77 -5.93 -20.17
C GLN A 405 -36.41 -5.52 -19.58
N GLU A 406 -36.23 -4.22 -19.35
CA GLU A 406 -35.10 -3.72 -18.58
C GLU A 406 -35.25 -4.09 -17.10
N GLY A 407 -34.19 -4.63 -16.52
CA GLY A 407 -34.15 -4.98 -15.11
C GLY A 407 -33.02 -5.94 -14.79
N ASP A 408 -32.83 -6.16 -13.50
CA ASP A 408 -31.82 -7.07 -12.98
C ASP A 408 -32.43 -8.45 -12.82
N PHE A 409 -32.13 -9.33 -13.79
CA PHE A 409 -32.60 -10.71 -13.82
C PHE A 409 -31.44 -11.67 -14.03
N THR A 410 -31.57 -12.86 -13.45
CA THR A 410 -30.75 -14.02 -13.80
C THR A 410 -31.66 -15.06 -14.44
N LEU A 411 -31.35 -15.43 -15.68
CA LEU A 411 -32.06 -16.45 -16.44
C LEU A 411 -31.19 -17.70 -16.61
N PHE A 412 -31.71 -18.84 -16.16
CA PHE A 412 -31.17 -20.15 -16.43
C PHE A 412 -31.87 -20.74 -17.66
N ALA A 413 -31.40 -20.43 -18.87
CA ALA A 413 -32.07 -20.86 -20.10
C ALA A 413 -31.68 -22.30 -20.49
N PRO A 414 -32.63 -23.26 -20.52
CA PRO A 414 -32.38 -24.60 -21.03
C PRO A 414 -32.17 -24.58 -22.55
N THR A 415 -31.13 -25.28 -23.03
CA THR A 415 -30.87 -25.47 -24.46
C THR A 415 -31.89 -26.43 -25.09
N ASP A 416 -31.96 -26.45 -26.42
CA ASP A 416 -32.80 -27.38 -27.17
C ASP A 416 -32.47 -28.86 -26.83
N GLU A 417 -31.22 -29.17 -26.52
CA GLU A 417 -30.78 -30.50 -26.08
C GLU A 417 -31.36 -30.90 -24.72
N ALA A 418 -31.54 -29.95 -23.80
CA ALA A 418 -32.17 -30.23 -22.50
C ALA A 418 -33.64 -30.70 -22.64
N PHE A 419 -34.28 -30.39 -23.76
CA PHE A 419 -35.63 -30.85 -24.10
C PHE A 419 -35.65 -32.17 -24.89
N ALA A 420 -34.51 -32.72 -25.30
CA ALA A 420 -34.45 -33.91 -26.16
C ALA A 420 -35.11 -35.15 -25.53
N GLY A 421 -35.23 -35.20 -24.21
CA GLY A 421 -35.94 -36.26 -23.48
C GLY A 421 -37.46 -36.13 -23.47
N LEU A 422 -38.03 -35.03 -23.97
CA LEU A 422 -39.48 -34.80 -24.03
C LEU A 422 -40.01 -35.11 -25.44
N SER A 423 -41.11 -35.88 -25.51
CA SER A 423 -41.80 -36.12 -26.78
C SER A 423 -42.58 -34.88 -27.24
N GLU A 424 -42.95 -34.82 -28.52
CA GLU A 424 -43.86 -33.77 -29.03
C GLU A 424 -45.19 -33.74 -28.27
N ARG A 425 -45.65 -34.90 -27.79
CA ARG A 425 -46.85 -35.01 -26.96
C ARG A 425 -46.65 -34.32 -25.62
N ASP A 426 -45.48 -34.48 -24.99
CA ASP A 426 -45.17 -33.83 -23.71
C ASP A 426 -45.08 -32.31 -23.85
N LEU A 427 -44.44 -31.83 -24.92
CA LEU A 427 -44.38 -30.39 -25.25
C LEU A 427 -45.77 -29.81 -25.54
N THR A 428 -46.63 -30.57 -26.22
CA THR A 428 -48.02 -30.15 -26.48
C THR A 428 -48.84 -30.12 -25.19
N LEU A 429 -48.66 -31.10 -24.30
CA LEU A 429 -49.30 -31.12 -22.99
C LEU A 429 -48.84 -29.95 -22.12
N LEU A 430 -47.53 -29.65 -22.11
CA LEU A 430 -46.99 -28.47 -21.44
C LEU A 430 -47.63 -27.18 -21.96
N LYS A 431 -47.74 -27.00 -23.28
CA LYS A 431 -48.37 -25.83 -23.92
C LYS A 431 -49.87 -25.74 -23.64
N SER A 432 -50.56 -26.87 -23.42
CA SER A 432 -52.00 -26.88 -23.15
C SER A 432 -52.37 -26.27 -21.79
N ASN A 433 -51.44 -26.25 -20.82
CA ASN A 433 -51.65 -25.68 -19.50
C ASN A 433 -50.79 -24.43 -19.31
N GLY A 434 -51.31 -23.29 -19.77
CA GLY A 434 -50.60 -22.00 -19.71
C GLY A 434 -50.15 -21.60 -18.30
N ASN A 435 -50.91 -21.94 -17.25
CA ASN A 435 -50.54 -21.64 -15.87
C ASN A 435 -49.35 -22.48 -15.39
N ALA A 436 -49.37 -23.78 -15.66
CA ALA A 436 -48.25 -24.67 -15.32
C ALA A 436 -46.99 -24.31 -16.11
N LEU A 437 -47.14 -24.05 -17.42
CA LEU A 437 -46.03 -23.61 -18.27
C LEU A 437 -45.42 -22.30 -17.75
N LYS A 438 -46.25 -21.30 -17.43
CA LYS A 438 -45.79 -20.04 -16.85
C LYS A 438 -45.03 -20.25 -15.54
N ALA A 439 -45.54 -21.10 -14.65
CA ALA A 439 -44.84 -21.42 -13.39
C ALA A 439 -43.47 -22.08 -13.64
N ILE A 440 -43.38 -23.06 -14.55
CA ILE A 440 -42.12 -23.72 -14.91
C ILE A 440 -41.12 -22.70 -15.48
N LEU A 441 -41.55 -21.85 -16.41
CA LEU A 441 -40.67 -20.87 -17.03
C LEU A 441 -40.21 -19.80 -16.02
N LEU A 442 -41.10 -19.32 -15.15
CA LEU A 442 -40.74 -18.36 -14.09
C LEU A 442 -39.80 -18.95 -13.03
N TYR A 443 -39.72 -20.28 -12.90
CA TYR A 443 -38.73 -20.94 -12.03
C TYR A 443 -37.30 -20.79 -12.55
N HIS A 444 -37.12 -20.52 -13.85
CA HIS A 444 -35.80 -20.29 -14.46
C HIS A 444 -35.32 -18.83 -14.33
N PHE A 445 -36.15 -17.95 -13.78
CA PHE A 445 -35.81 -16.54 -13.55
C PHE A 445 -35.63 -16.27 -12.06
N SER A 446 -34.59 -15.52 -11.70
CA SER A 446 -34.42 -14.93 -10.38
C SER A 446 -34.27 -13.41 -10.47
N ASN A 447 -34.73 -12.70 -9.44
CA ASN A 447 -34.52 -11.25 -9.31
C ASN A 447 -33.09 -10.97 -8.84
N GLY A 448 -32.42 -10.04 -9.50
CA GLY A 448 -31.00 -9.73 -9.30
C GLY A 448 -30.10 -10.42 -10.32
N VAL A 449 -28.90 -9.88 -10.48
CA VAL A 449 -27.87 -10.44 -11.37
C VAL A 449 -26.87 -11.25 -10.53
N PHE A 450 -26.82 -12.56 -10.76
CA PHE A 450 -25.90 -13.48 -10.09
C PHE A 450 -24.91 -14.04 -11.10
N ILE A 451 -23.67 -13.55 -11.05
CA ILE A 451 -22.58 -14.05 -11.89
C ILE A 451 -21.74 -15.05 -11.13
N GLY A 452 -21.20 -16.07 -11.82
CA GLY A 452 -20.43 -17.14 -11.17
C GLY A 452 -19.26 -16.63 -10.31
N GLY A 453 -18.52 -15.63 -10.80
CA GLY A 453 -17.42 -15.02 -10.04
C GLY A 453 -17.85 -14.23 -8.79
N GLY A 454 -19.12 -13.87 -8.69
CA GLY A 454 -19.71 -13.20 -7.53
C GLY A 454 -20.19 -14.15 -6.43
N LEU A 455 -20.38 -15.43 -6.77
CA LEU A 455 -20.80 -16.45 -5.82
C LEU A 455 -19.59 -17.04 -5.09
N GLU A 456 -19.75 -17.28 -3.79
CA GLU A 456 -18.72 -17.93 -2.99
C GLU A 456 -18.51 -19.37 -3.46
N THR A 457 -17.25 -19.72 -3.76
CA THR A 457 -16.91 -21.03 -4.31
C THR A 457 -17.15 -22.14 -3.28
N GLY A 458 -17.82 -23.21 -3.69
CA GLY A 458 -18.14 -24.35 -2.81
C GLY A 458 -19.36 -24.14 -1.91
N VAL A 459 -20.04 -22.98 -2.01
CA VAL A 459 -21.23 -22.67 -1.21
C VAL A 459 -22.49 -22.76 -2.07
N THR A 460 -23.49 -23.48 -1.56
CA THR A 460 -24.83 -23.53 -2.18
C THR A 460 -25.60 -22.26 -1.86
N ASN A 461 -25.90 -21.48 -2.89
CA ASN A 461 -26.71 -20.27 -2.83
C ASN A 461 -28.17 -20.60 -3.13
N LEU A 462 -29.10 -20.00 -2.38
CA LEU A 462 -30.54 -20.14 -2.61
C LEU A 462 -31.06 -18.88 -3.28
N LEU A 463 -31.33 -18.97 -4.58
CA LEU A 463 -31.85 -17.86 -5.37
C LEU A 463 -33.37 -17.94 -5.40
N LYS A 464 -34.06 -16.89 -4.94
CA LYS A 464 -35.52 -16.85 -5.01
C LYS A 464 -35.94 -16.62 -6.46
N THR A 465 -36.72 -17.55 -7.01
CA THR A 465 -37.19 -17.46 -8.39
C THR A 465 -38.42 -16.57 -8.49
N LEU A 466 -38.78 -16.13 -9.71
CA LEU A 466 -40.03 -15.40 -9.97
C LEU A 466 -41.27 -16.27 -9.75
N GLN A 467 -41.13 -17.60 -9.84
CA GLN A 467 -42.19 -18.54 -9.49
C GLN A 467 -42.43 -18.60 -7.96
N GLY A 468 -41.40 -18.32 -7.15
CA GLY A 468 -41.48 -18.19 -5.69
C GLY A 468 -40.64 -19.22 -4.93
N SER A 469 -40.39 -20.39 -5.51
CA SER A 469 -39.48 -21.40 -4.93
C SER A 469 -38.01 -21.00 -5.09
N ASN A 470 -37.13 -21.59 -4.28
CA ASN A 470 -35.69 -21.35 -4.37
C ASN A 470 -35.03 -22.29 -5.38
N LEU A 471 -34.09 -21.75 -6.14
CA LEU A 471 -33.15 -22.47 -6.98
C LEU A 471 -31.81 -22.62 -6.22
N ARG A 472 -31.19 -23.79 -6.30
CA ARG A 472 -29.91 -24.06 -5.61
C ARG A 472 -28.77 -23.87 -6.59
N VAL A 473 -27.95 -22.86 -6.38
CA VAL A 473 -26.83 -22.56 -7.29
C VAL A 473 -25.51 -22.72 -6.55
N LEU A 474 -24.64 -23.56 -7.08
CA LEU A 474 -23.30 -23.81 -6.56
C LEU A 474 -22.26 -23.42 -7.62
N TYR A 475 -21.32 -22.55 -7.25
CA TYR A 475 -20.17 -22.26 -8.08
C TYR A 475 -18.97 -23.09 -7.61
N ALA A 476 -18.44 -23.95 -8.48
CA ALA A 476 -17.31 -24.83 -8.18
C ALA A 476 -16.48 -25.11 -9.44
N ASN A 477 -15.16 -25.14 -9.33
CA ASN A 477 -14.24 -25.44 -10.45
C ASN A 477 -14.52 -24.58 -11.69
N ALA A 478 -14.70 -23.28 -11.48
CA ALA A 478 -15.06 -22.31 -12.52
C ALA A 478 -16.40 -22.58 -13.26
N SER A 479 -17.23 -23.48 -12.74
CA SER A 479 -18.54 -23.86 -13.30
C SER A 479 -19.68 -23.52 -12.36
N MET A 480 -20.82 -23.11 -12.93
CA MET A 480 -22.09 -22.95 -12.23
C MET A 480 -22.89 -24.25 -12.31
N LEU A 481 -23.30 -24.79 -11.17
CA LEU A 481 -24.19 -25.94 -11.02
C LEU A 481 -25.53 -25.43 -10.48
N VAL A 482 -26.63 -25.86 -11.09
CA VAL A 482 -27.97 -25.28 -10.90
C VAL A 482 -29.00 -26.39 -10.68
#